data_AF-A0A314XNH6-F1
#
_entry.id   AF-A0A314XNH6-F1
#
_cell.length_a   1.000
_cell.length_b   1.000
_cell.length_c   1.000
_cell.angle_alpha   90.00
_cell.angle_beta   90.00
_cell.angle_gamma   90.00
#
_symmetry.space_group_name_H-M   'P 1'
#
loop_
_entity.id
_entity.type
_entity.pdbx_description
1 polymer ?
#
loop_
_entity_poly.entity_id
_entity_poly.type
_entity_poly.pdbx_seq_one_letter_code
_entity_poly.pdbx_strand_id
1 'polypeptide(L)'
;MCLCWNSPEGRVFMNIIIIDKIKSYWGIQEDCKLRDLVVKDGMRCTVVGRSLFSPEETGALGNGVEYWRGFYQSLRPTQFELSLNIDILARPFYKPVLASEFVDQYFDYPILDGVLGDIGYSEVTKALKGLKIALTYRDNKAYRMTGFSTKLLRQLTFTLKDKKTRTSVVQYYQERYNIVLKDVGLPALQVGSNLEPIYLPMELCSIVVGQSYSRNLNDRQVIELLRATCQRPQEREFNVMQMLRKNNSTKGGFMDEVFGMQVREEMALVHARVLPPPLLKYHGLVPK
;
A
#
# COMPACT_ATOMS: atom_id res chain seq x y z
N MET A 1 7.44 -1.77 18.57
CA MET A 1 8.81 -1.78 19.12
C MET A 1 9.12 -0.33 19.44
N CYS A 2 9.14 0.08 20.71
CA CYS A 2 9.48 1.47 21.06
C CYS A 2 10.97 1.67 20.77
N LEU A 3 11.31 2.65 19.93
CA LEU A 3 12.70 2.99 19.66
C LEU A 3 13.23 3.82 20.81
N CYS A 4 13.83 3.15 21.79
CA CYS A 4 14.56 3.84 22.86
C CYS A 4 15.95 4.18 22.35
N TRP A 5 16.27 5.47 22.24
CA TRP A 5 17.65 5.92 22.05
C TRP A 5 18.03 6.89 23.15
N ASN A 6 19.28 6.77 23.62
CA ASN A 6 19.82 7.63 24.65
C ASN A 6 20.10 9.02 24.05
N SER A 7 19.32 10.01 24.46
CA SER A 7 19.78 11.39 24.45
C SER A 7 21.00 11.53 25.38
N PRO A 8 21.96 12.45 25.12
CA PRO A 8 23.05 12.79 26.03
C PRO A 8 22.58 13.13 27.47
N GLU A 9 21.29 13.44 27.65
CA GLU A 9 20.67 13.81 28.92
C GLU A 9 19.83 12.68 29.55
N GLY A 10 19.93 11.44 29.06
CA GLY A 10 19.18 10.30 29.62
C GLY A 10 17.67 10.29 29.31
N ARG A 11 17.22 11.12 28.36
CA ARG A 11 15.83 11.11 27.86
C ARG A 11 15.63 9.99 26.85
N VAL A 12 14.52 9.26 27.00
CA VAL A 12 14.06 8.24 26.05
C VAL A 12 12.79 8.74 25.38
N PHE A 13 12.85 8.89 24.06
CA PHE A 13 11.66 9.22 23.26
C PHE A 13 10.85 7.96 23.01
N MET A 14 9.55 8.02 23.30
CA MET A 14 8.61 7.04 22.78
C MET A 14 7.94 7.61 21.53
N ASN A 15 7.50 6.73 20.63
CA ASN A 15 6.66 7.07 19.47
C ASN A 15 5.25 7.55 19.88
N ILE A 16 5.12 8.21 21.04
CA ILE A 16 3.86 8.54 21.70
C ILE A 16 3.80 10.05 21.84
N ILE A 17 2.70 10.62 21.38
CA ILE A 17 2.34 12.02 21.53
C ILE A 17 1.15 12.08 22.49
N ILE A 18 1.16 13.04 23.42
CA ILE A 18 0.10 13.20 24.43
C ILE A 18 -1.07 14.00 23.81
N ILE A 19 -2.31 13.58 24.06
CA ILE A 19 -3.52 14.34 23.70
C ILE A 19 -3.94 15.17 24.91
N ASP A 20 -4.18 16.45 24.69
CA ASP A 20 -4.21 17.44 25.77
C ASP A 20 -5.60 17.79 26.30
N LYS A 21 -6.62 17.65 25.46
CA LYS A 21 -8.00 17.99 25.82
C LYS A 21 -8.98 16.98 25.24
N ILE A 22 -9.88 16.52 26.11
CA ILE A 22 -11.09 15.78 25.78
C ILE A 22 -12.23 16.50 26.50
N LYS A 23 -13.16 17.12 25.77
CA LYS A 23 -14.26 17.90 26.39
C LYS A 23 -15.35 17.06 27.09
N SER A 24 -15.31 15.73 27.01
CA SER A 24 -16.31 14.88 27.65
C SER A 24 -15.72 13.55 28.15
N TYR A 25 -15.56 13.43 29.47
CA TYR A 25 -15.11 12.20 30.16
C TYR A 25 -16.23 11.16 30.38
N TRP A 26 -17.45 11.43 29.93
CA TRP A 26 -18.59 10.51 30.12
C TRP A 26 -18.83 9.70 28.83
N GLY A 27 -18.12 8.57 28.69
CA GLY A 27 -18.47 7.54 27.68
C GLY A 27 -17.31 6.76 27.05
N ILE A 28 -16.05 7.17 27.19
CA ILE A 28 -14.92 6.50 26.49
C ILE A 28 -14.58 5.13 27.11
N GLN A 29 -15.04 4.87 28.33
CA GLN A 29 -14.77 3.60 29.02
C GLN A 29 -15.54 2.41 28.44
N GLU A 30 -16.64 2.64 27.70
CA GLU A 30 -17.42 1.59 27.03
C GLU A 30 -17.24 1.56 25.50
N ASP A 31 -16.72 2.63 24.89
CA ASP A 31 -16.47 2.69 23.44
C ASP A 31 -14.98 2.85 23.11
N CYS A 32 -14.21 1.78 23.35
CA CYS A 32 -12.97 1.49 22.59
C CYS A 32 -13.23 1.23 21.08
N LYS A 33 -14.32 1.76 20.54
CA LYS A 33 -14.66 1.88 19.11
C LYS A 33 -14.18 3.22 18.51
N LEU A 34 -13.24 3.91 19.15
CA LEU A 34 -12.36 4.91 18.51
C LEU A 34 -11.40 4.25 17.49
N ARG A 35 -11.90 3.36 16.62
CA ARG A 35 -11.10 2.64 15.61
C ARG A 35 -10.57 3.56 14.50
N ASP A 36 -11.14 4.76 14.33
CA ASP A 36 -11.16 5.45 13.03
C ASP A 36 -10.90 6.96 13.06
N LEU A 37 -10.07 7.50 13.96
CA LEU A 37 -9.68 8.91 13.83
C LEU A 37 -8.58 9.07 12.78
N VAL A 38 -9.05 9.05 11.53
CA VAL A 38 -8.27 9.32 10.33
C VAL A 38 -7.96 10.80 10.30
N VAL A 39 -6.67 11.16 10.38
CA VAL A 39 -6.22 12.42 9.78
C VAL A 39 -6.49 12.28 8.28
N LYS A 40 -7.64 12.79 7.84
CA LYS A 40 -8.18 12.59 6.50
C LYS A 40 -8.34 13.89 5.74
N ASP A 41 -8.07 15.02 6.38
CA ASP A 41 -8.41 16.29 5.78
C ASP A 41 -7.38 16.65 4.69
N GLY A 42 -7.83 16.62 3.44
CA GLY A 42 -7.06 17.04 2.27
C GLY A 42 -6.09 16.02 1.64
N MET A 43 -5.66 14.96 2.34
CA MET A 43 -4.67 14.01 1.78
C MET A 43 -5.28 12.80 1.06
N ARG A 44 -4.83 12.54 -0.18
CA ARG A 44 -5.16 11.33 -0.97
C ARG A 44 -4.39 10.11 -0.42
N CYS A 45 -4.78 9.57 0.73
CA CYS A 45 -4.11 8.40 1.33
C CYS A 45 -4.86 7.08 1.10
N THR A 46 -4.09 5.99 1.00
CA THR A 46 -4.61 4.61 1.09
C THR A 46 -4.52 4.12 2.52
N VAL A 47 -5.63 3.62 3.07
CA VAL A 47 -5.70 3.05 4.42
C VAL A 47 -5.49 1.54 4.37
N VAL A 48 -4.53 1.04 5.14
CA VAL A 48 -4.30 -0.40 5.34
C VAL A 48 -4.22 -0.68 6.84
N GLY A 49 -5.29 -1.25 7.41
CA GLY A 49 -5.40 -1.46 8.85
C GLY A 49 -5.42 -0.13 9.60
N ARG A 50 -4.40 0.11 10.44
CA ARG A 50 -4.24 1.36 11.22
C ARG A 50 -3.17 2.29 10.63
N SER A 51 -2.81 2.06 9.38
CA SER A 51 -1.74 2.79 8.70
C SER A 51 -2.28 3.52 7.48
N LEU A 52 -1.75 4.72 7.24
CA LEU A 52 -2.07 5.58 6.11
C LEU A 52 -0.85 5.71 5.21
N PHE A 53 -1.03 5.56 3.90
CA PHE A 53 0.04 5.58 2.91
C PHE A 53 -0.24 6.63 1.84
N SER A 54 0.77 7.43 1.50
CA SER A 54 0.65 8.46 0.47
C SER A 54 1.17 7.97 -0.89
N PRO A 55 0.41 8.14 -1.99
CA PRO A 55 0.88 7.90 -3.36
C PRO A 55 1.88 8.96 -3.85
N GLU A 56 2.10 10.03 -3.08
CA GLU A 56 3.01 11.13 -3.46
C GLU A 56 4.41 10.94 -2.85
N GLU A 57 4.50 10.22 -1.73
CA GLU A 57 5.77 9.95 -1.05
C GLU A 57 6.22 8.51 -1.35
N THR A 58 6.69 8.28 -2.59
CA THR A 58 7.02 6.94 -3.09
C THR A 58 8.52 6.74 -3.33
N GLY A 59 8.93 5.48 -3.49
CA GLY A 59 10.26 5.13 -4.00
C GLY A 59 10.26 3.77 -4.69
N ALA A 60 11.16 3.60 -5.66
CA ALA A 60 11.19 2.41 -6.49
C ALA A 60 11.67 1.16 -5.72
N LEU A 61 10.94 0.06 -5.86
CA LEU A 61 11.41 -1.27 -5.43
C LEU A 61 11.81 -2.15 -6.63
N GLY A 62 11.31 -1.84 -7.83
CA GLY A 62 11.55 -2.62 -9.05
C GLY A 62 10.47 -3.69 -9.27
N ASN A 63 10.53 -4.37 -10.41
CA ASN A 63 9.57 -5.42 -10.80
C ASN A 63 8.09 -4.98 -10.78
N GLY A 64 7.78 -3.74 -11.19
CA GLY A 64 6.43 -3.20 -11.16
C GLY A 64 5.93 -2.84 -9.75
N VAL A 65 6.83 -2.80 -8.76
CA VAL A 65 6.53 -2.47 -7.36
C VAL A 65 7.26 -1.18 -6.95
N GLU A 66 6.60 -0.41 -6.11
CA GLU A 66 7.14 0.77 -5.43
C GLU A 66 6.75 0.70 -3.95
N TYR A 67 7.52 1.34 -3.06
CA TYR A 67 7.07 1.55 -1.70
C TYR A 67 6.38 2.90 -1.59
N TRP A 68 5.34 2.96 -0.77
CA TRP A 68 4.73 4.22 -0.34
C TRP A 68 5.10 4.45 1.11
N ARG A 69 5.52 5.67 1.43
CA ARG A 69 5.70 6.12 2.80
C ARG A 69 4.34 6.43 3.42
N GLY A 70 4.32 6.29 4.72
CA GLY A 70 3.10 6.40 5.48
C GLY A 70 3.38 6.45 6.96
N PHE A 71 2.30 6.39 7.73
CA PHE A 71 2.38 6.40 9.18
C PHE A 71 1.36 5.44 9.78
N TYR A 72 1.74 4.84 10.89
CA TYR A 72 0.87 4.11 11.79
C TYR A 72 0.30 5.10 12.79
N GLN A 73 -0.96 4.93 13.14
CA GLN A 73 -1.58 5.68 14.21
C GLN A 73 -2.40 4.75 15.11
N SER A 74 -2.32 4.94 16.42
CA SER A 74 -3.21 4.29 17.38
C SER A 74 -3.40 5.14 18.62
N LEU A 75 -4.64 5.28 19.06
CA LEU A 75 -4.96 5.84 20.37
C LEU A 75 -4.77 4.77 21.44
N ARG A 76 -4.13 5.13 22.55
CA ARG A 76 -3.88 4.23 23.67
C ARG A 76 -4.14 4.95 24.99
N PRO A 77 -4.90 4.35 25.92
CA PRO A 77 -4.92 4.82 27.29
C PRO A 77 -3.56 4.52 27.93
N THR A 78 -2.98 5.52 28.60
CA THR A 78 -1.71 5.41 29.31
C THR A 78 -1.85 6.01 30.71
N GLN A 79 -0.77 5.95 31.50
CA GLN A 79 -0.69 6.67 32.78
C GLN A 79 -0.69 8.21 32.60
N PHE A 80 -0.39 8.68 31.38
CA PHE A 80 -0.48 10.09 30.96
C PHE A 80 -1.77 10.36 30.18
N GLU A 81 -2.88 9.72 30.57
CA GLU A 81 -4.18 9.78 29.89
C GLU A 81 -4.15 9.19 28.46
N LEU A 82 -5.05 9.66 27.59
CA LEU A 82 -5.14 9.20 26.21
C LEU A 82 -3.94 9.71 25.40
N SER A 83 -3.21 8.80 24.78
CA SER A 83 -2.04 9.14 23.97
C SER A 83 -2.17 8.62 22.55
N LEU A 84 -1.70 9.42 21.60
CA LEU A 84 -1.61 9.07 20.19
C LEU A 84 -0.22 8.49 19.89
N ASN A 85 -0.17 7.19 19.64
CA ASN A 85 1.04 6.54 19.18
C ASN A 85 1.13 6.65 17.66
N ILE A 86 2.17 7.33 17.18
CA ILE A 86 2.44 7.59 15.77
C ILE A 86 3.82 7.06 15.41
N ASP A 87 3.91 6.35 14.29
CA ASP A 87 5.20 5.90 13.78
C ASP A 87 5.27 5.96 12.25
N ILE A 88 6.45 6.27 11.71
CA ILE A 88 6.67 6.26 10.26
C ILE A 88 6.87 4.83 9.78
N LEU A 89 6.36 4.56 8.59
CA LEU A 89 6.48 3.27 7.95
C LEU A 89 6.52 3.43 6.43
N ALA A 90 6.91 2.35 5.76
CA ALA A 90 6.76 2.21 4.32
C ALA A 90 6.17 0.83 4.02
N ARG A 91 5.41 0.72 2.94
CA ARG A 91 4.81 -0.54 2.50
C ARG A 91 4.88 -0.63 0.98
N PRO A 92 5.09 -1.83 0.41
CA PRO A 92 5.09 -2.01 -1.03
C PRO A 92 3.66 -1.94 -1.61
N PHE A 93 3.54 -1.32 -2.77
CA PHE A 93 2.35 -1.14 -3.60
C PHE A 93 2.67 -1.47 -5.06
N TYR A 94 1.67 -1.94 -5.79
CA TYR A 94 1.79 -2.10 -7.24
C TYR A 94 1.83 -0.73 -7.92
N LYS A 95 2.75 -0.56 -8.88
CA LYS A 95 2.81 0.67 -9.68
C LYS A 95 1.56 0.81 -10.56
N PRO A 96 0.97 2.01 -10.67
CA PRO A 96 -0.21 2.25 -11.49
C PRO A 96 0.14 2.46 -12.97
N VAL A 97 0.75 1.46 -13.60
CA VAL A 97 1.19 1.48 -15.01
C VAL A 97 0.26 0.66 -15.91
N LEU A 98 0.47 0.71 -17.23
CA LEU A 98 -0.22 -0.19 -18.16
C LEU A 98 0.04 -1.66 -17.79
N ALA A 99 -0.94 -2.53 -18.04
CA ALA A 99 -0.80 -3.94 -17.73
C ALA A 99 0.34 -4.59 -18.52
N SER A 100 0.57 -4.17 -19.77
CA SER A 100 1.72 -4.60 -20.58
C SER A 100 3.04 -4.14 -19.96
N GLU A 101 3.15 -2.85 -19.65
CA GLU A 101 4.35 -2.28 -19.01
C GLU A 101 4.64 -2.93 -17.65
N PHE A 102 3.62 -3.25 -16.86
CA PHE A 102 3.79 -3.99 -15.61
C PHE A 102 4.40 -5.37 -15.84
N VAL A 103 3.94 -6.09 -16.87
CA VAL A 103 4.48 -7.41 -17.21
C VAL A 103 5.95 -7.30 -17.60
N ASP A 104 6.31 -6.34 -18.44
CA ASP A 104 7.70 -6.13 -18.86
C ASP A 104 8.60 -5.77 -17.67
N GLN A 105 8.12 -4.88 -16.78
CA GLN A 105 8.83 -4.55 -15.55
C GLN A 105 8.97 -5.78 -14.63
N TYR A 106 7.93 -6.60 -14.49
CA TYR A 106 7.93 -7.77 -13.61
C TYR A 106 8.99 -8.80 -14.03
N PHE A 107 9.10 -9.06 -15.33
CA PHE A 107 10.07 -10.01 -15.91
C PHE A 107 11.43 -9.39 -16.26
N ASP A 108 11.58 -8.07 -16.15
CA ASP A 108 12.79 -7.32 -16.51
C ASP A 108 13.19 -7.50 -18.01
N TYR A 109 12.19 -7.72 -18.87
CA TYR A 109 12.35 -7.95 -20.32
C TYR A 109 11.01 -7.73 -21.05
N PRO A 110 10.99 -7.15 -22.27
CA PRO A 110 9.78 -6.98 -23.08
C PRO A 110 9.25 -8.32 -23.62
N ILE A 111 8.64 -9.11 -22.75
CA ILE A 111 8.22 -10.50 -23.03
C ILE A 111 7.07 -10.58 -24.04
N LEU A 112 6.33 -9.48 -24.21
CA LEU A 112 5.16 -9.42 -25.07
C LEU A 112 5.52 -9.23 -26.55
N ASP A 113 6.69 -8.65 -26.85
CA ASP A 113 7.15 -8.37 -28.23
C ASP A 113 7.60 -9.64 -28.99
N GLY A 114 7.92 -10.72 -28.26
CA GLY A 114 8.46 -11.97 -28.82
C GLY A 114 7.46 -13.11 -29.03
N VAL A 115 6.15 -12.91 -28.77
CA VAL A 115 5.15 -13.99 -28.63
C VAL A 115 5.64 -15.02 -27.61
N LEU A 116 5.58 -14.66 -26.32
CA LEU A 116 5.68 -15.54 -25.14
C LEU A 116 6.30 -16.91 -25.45
N GLY A 117 7.64 -16.94 -25.53
CA GLY A 117 8.41 -18.17 -25.66
C GLY A 117 8.27 -19.07 -24.42
N ASP A 118 9.36 -19.70 -23.98
CA ASP A 118 9.34 -20.75 -22.95
C ASP A 118 8.76 -20.33 -21.57
N ILE A 119 8.73 -19.04 -21.24
CA ILE A 119 8.19 -18.51 -19.97
C ILE A 119 6.66 -18.72 -19.85
N GLY A 120 5.97 -18.80 -21.00
CA GLY A 120 4.56 -19.18 -21.10
C GLY A 120 3.54 -18.20 -20.47
N TYR A 121 2.29 -18.27 -20.96
CA TYR A 121 1.17 -17.51 -20.40
C TYR A 121 0.88 -17.82 -18.92
N SER A 122 1.37 -18.96 -18.41
CA SER A 122 1.20 -19.36 -17.01
C SER A 122 1.89 -18.42 -16.02
N GLU A 123 3.12 -17.99 -16.31
CA GLU A 123 3.87 -17.11 -15.40
C GLU A 123 3.30 -15.69 -15.44
N VAL A 124 2.93 -15.19 -16.61
CA VAL A 124 2.25 -13.89 -16.74
C VAL A 124 0.89 -13.93 -16.02
N THR A 125 0.16 -15.04 -16.14
CA THR A 125 -1.08 -15.25 -15.38
C THR A 125 -0.79 -15.16 -13.89
N LYS A 126 0.24 -15.86 -13.39
CA LYS A 126 0.61 -15.79 -11.97
C LYS A 126 0.95 -14.36 -11.57
N ALA A 127 1.66 -13.59 -12.39
CA ALA A 127 2.02 -12.20 -12.08
C ALA A 127 0.78 -11.30 -11.90
N LEU A 128 -0.16 -11.32 -12.85
CA LEU A 128 -1.31 -10.41 -12.87
C LEU A 128 -2.56 -10.92 -12.13
N LYS A 129 -2.66 -12.23 -11.87
CA LYS A 129 -3.85 -12.84 -11.25
C LYS A 129 -4.15 -12.21 -9.89
N GLY A 130 -5.40 -11.82 -9.72
CA GLY A 130 -5.91 -11.21 -8.50
C GLY A 130 -5.73 -9.70 -8.41
N LEU A 131 -4.94 -9.07 -9.30
CA LEU A 131 -4.83 -7.62 -9.38
C LEU A 131 -6.12 -6.99 -9.90
N LYS A 132 -6.43 -5.80 -9.40
CA LYS A 132 -7.47 -4.94 -9.96
C LYS A 132 -6.87 -4.11 -11.09
N ILE A 133 -7.54 -4.15 -12.22
CA ILE A 133 -7.21 -3.39 -13.43
C ILE A 133 -8.38 -2.49 -13.81
N ALA A 134 -8.10 -1.36 -14.45
CA ALA A 134 -9.10 -0.46 -15.00
C ALA A 134 -8.83 -0.20 -16.48
N LEU A 135 -9.87 0.20 -17.22
CA LEU A 135 -9.71 0.59 -18.62
C LEU A 135 -9.17 2.01 -18.70
N THR A 136 -8.24 2.27 -19.61
CA THR A 136 -7.58 3.57 -19.74
C THR A 136 -8.40 4.62 -20.47
N TYR A 137 -9.37 4.21 -21.28
CA TYR A 137 -10.17 5.08 -22.14
C TYR A 137 -11.60 5.33 -21.64
N ARG A 138 -12.00 4.75 -20.50
CA ARG A 138 -13.37 4.85 -19.95
C ARG A 138 -13.34 4.83 -18.42
N ASP A 139 -14.51 5.00 -17.80
CA ASP A 139 -14.83 4.86 -16.37
C ASP A 139 -13.80 4.08 -15.55
N ASN A 140 -13.39 4.62 -14.40
CA ASN A 140 -12.47 4.02 -13.42
C ASN A 140 -13.02 2.77 -12.71
N LYS A 141 -13.90 2.01 -13.36
CA LYS A 141 -14.40 0.74 -12.84
C LYS A 141 -13.25 -0.26 -12.80
N ALA A 142 -12.91 -0.66 -11.59
CA ALA A 142 -11.90 -1.67 -11.33
C ALA A 142 -12.48 -3.09 -11.55
N TYR A 143 -11.74 -3.92 -12.27
CA TYR A 143 -12.03 -5.34 -12.48
C TYR A 143 -10.92 -6.19 -11.89
N ARG A 144 -11.25 -7.28 -11.22
CA ARG A 144 -10.25 -8.22 -10.72
C ARG A 144 -9.89 -9.23 -11.80
N MET A 145 -8.61 -9.31 -12.16
CA MET A 145 -8.14 -10.26 -13.15
C MET A 145 -8.20 -11.69 -12.61
N THR A 146 -8.74 -12.59 -13.44
CA THR A 146 -8.84 -14.03 -13.14
C THR A 146 -7.89 -14.87 -13.98
N GLY A 147 -7.62 -14.47 -15.22
CA GLY A 147 -6.71 -15.17 -16.12
C GLY A 147 -6.63 -14.53 -17.51
N PHE A 148 -6.26 -15.32 -18.51
CA PHE A 148 -6.26 -14.94 -19.92
C PHE A 148 -7.34 -15.70 -20.69
N SER A 149 -7.75 -15.15 -21.83
CA SER A 149 -8.58 -15.86 -22.79
C SER A 149 -7.85 -17.07 -23.38
N THR A 150 -8.61 -18.10 -23.74
CA THR A 150 -8.07 -19.31 -24.39
C THR A 150 -7.65 -19.08 -25.84
N LYS A 151 -8.16 -18.01 -26.47
CA LYS A 151 -7.85 -17.61 -27.85
C LYS A 151 -7.21 -16.23 -27.87
N LEU A 152 -6.44 -15.96 -28.92
CA LEU A 152 -5.87 -14.64 -29.21
C LEU A 152 -6.97 -13.65 -29.59
N LEU A 153 -6.73 -12.36 -29.37
CA LEU A 153 -7.68 -11.28 -29.65
C LEU A 153 -8.23 -11.34 -31.09
N ARG A 154 -7.37 -11.60 -32.09
CA ARG A 154 -7.77 -11.76 -33.50
C ARG A 154 -8.84 -12.84 -33.77
N GLN A 155 -8.95 -13.84 -32.90
CA GLN A 155 -9.89 -14.97 -33.04
C GLN A 155 -10.92 -15.03 -31.90
N LEU A 156 -10.84 -14.09 -30.95
CA LEU A 156 -11.66 -14.11 -29.75
C LEU A 156 -13.04 -13.52 -30.02
N THR A 157 -14.07 -14.30 -29.72
CA THR A 157 -15.48 -13.92 -29.88
C THR A 157 -16.21 -14.09 -28.56
N PHE A 158 -17.20 -13.23 -28.32
CA PHE A 158 -18.04 -13.28 -27.13
C PHE A 158 -19.49 -12.92 -27.49
N THR A 159 -20.41 -13.28 -26.60
CA THR A 159 -21.82 -12.94 -26.76
C THR A 159 -22.10 -11.64 -26.01
N LEU A 160 -22.77 -10.70 -26.65
CA LEU A 160 -23.19 -9.44 -26.03
C LEU A 160 -24.22 -9.69 -24.91
N LYS A 161 -24.51 -8.65 -24.12
CA LYS A 161 -25.46 -8.71 -22.99
C LYS A 161 -26.88 -9.12 -23.39
N ASP A 162 -27.24 -8.94 -24.66
CA ASP A 162 -28.50 -9.40 -25.25
C ASP A 162 -28.59 -10.94 -25.39
N LYS A 163 -27.49 -11.66 -25.10
CA LYS A 163 -27.32 -13.11 -25.20
C LYS A 163 -27.60 -13.70 -26.58
N LYS A 164 -27.72 -12.87 -27.62
CA LYS A 164 -28.10 -13.27 -28.98
C LYS A 164 -27.05 -12.88 -30.01
N THR A 165 -26.42 -11.73 -29.83
CA THR A 165 -25.47 -11.21 -30.80
C THR A 165 -24.06 -11.69 -30.45
N ARG A 166 -23.45 -12.45 -31.36
CA ARG A 166 -22.05 -12.89 -31.25
C ARG A 166 -21.18 -11.94 -32.06
N THR A 167 -20.15 -11.39 -31.43
CA THR A 167 -19.21 -10.47 -32.09
C THR A 167 -17.77 -10.81 -31.70
N SER A 168 -16.81 -10.35 -32.50
CA SER A 168 -15.39 -10.46 -32.15
C SER A 168 -14.99 -9.32 -31.21
N VAL A 169 -13.97 -9.56 -30.37
CA VAL A 169 -13.45 -8.51 -29.49
C VAL A 169 -12.90 -7.33 -30.31
N VAL A 170 -12.14 -7.61 -31.37
CA VAL A 170 -11.59 -6.57 -32.25
C VAL A 170 -12.70 -5.71 -32.87
N GLN A 171 -13.73 -6.34 -33.44
CA GLN A 171 -14.85 -5.63 -34.06
C GLN A 171 -15.66 -4.83 -33.03
N TYR A 172 -15.90 -5.41 -31.85
CA TYR A 172 -16.62 -4.71 -30.78
C TYR A 172 -15.91 -3.42 -30.36
N TYR A 173 -14.59 -3.45 -30.15
CA TYR A 173 -13.84 -2.25 -29.77
C TYR A 173 -13.78 -1.21 -30.91
N GLN A 174 -13.68 -1.67 -32.16
CA GLN A 174 -13.74 -0.78 -33.32
C GLN A 174 -15.10 -0.10 -33.46
N GLU A 175 -16.21 -0.85 -33.45
CA GLU A 175 -17.55 -0.31 -33.70
C GLU A 175 -18.08 0.50 -32.52
N ARG A 176 -17.85 0.02 -31.29
CA ARG A 176 -18.45 0.62 -30.08
C ARG A 176 -17.66 1.81 -29.55
N TYR A 177 -16.33 1.76 -29.66
CA TYR A 177 -15.44 2.76 -29.05
C TYR A 177 -14.53 3.45 -30.07
N ASN A 178 -14.58 3.07 -31.35
CA ASN A 178 -13.67 3.58 -32.39
C ASN A 178 -12.18 3.37 -32.05
N ILE A 179 -11.87 2.21 -31.45
CA ILE A 179 -10.50 1.84 -31.05
C ILE A 179 -10.00 0.71 -31.94
N VAL A 180 -8.94 0.98 -32.71
CA VAL A 180 -8.18 -0.03 -33.45
C VAL A 180 -7.18 -0.67 -32.50
N LEU A 181 -7.38 -1.95 -32.20
CA LEU A 181 -6.44 -2.73 -31.37
C LEU A 181 -5.14 -3.00 -32.14
N LYS A 182 -3.98 -2.79 -31.51
CA LYS A 182 -2.66 -3.03 -32.12
C LYS A 182 -2.18 -4.44 -31.81
N ASP A 183 -2.31 -4.85 -30.55
CA ASP A 183 -1.76 -6.10 -30.04
C ASP A 183 -2.70 -7.31 -30.24
N VAL A 184 -3.29 -7.44 -31.43
CA VAL A 184 -4.27 -8.51 -31.74
C VAL A 184 -3.68 -9.93 -31.70
N GLY A 185 -2.35 -10.04 -31.69
CA GLY A 185 -1.60 -11.28 -31.52
C GLY A 185 -1.56 -11.80 -30.09
N LEU A 186 -1.96 -11.00 -29.10
CA LEU A 186 -2.02 -11.39 -27.68
C LEU A 186 -3.43 -11.86 -27.29
N PRO A 187 -3.58 -12.72 -26.27
CA PRO A 187 -4.87 -12.99 -25.65
C PRO A 187 -5.38 -11.80 -24.84
N ALA A 188 -6.68 -11.76 -24.60
CA ALA A 188 -7.30 -10.79 -23.73
C ALA A 188 -7.09 -11.16 -22.26
N LEU A 189 -7.04 -10.14 -21.40
CA LEU A 189 -7.24 -10.31 -19.97
C LEU A 189 -8.68 -10.74 -19.72
N GLN A 190 -8.85 -11.85 -19.00
CA GLN A 190 -10.15 -12.32 -18.55
C GLN A 190 -10.44 -11.77 -17.14
N VAL A 191 -11.58 -11.13 -17.00
CA VAL A 191 -12.14 -10.67 -15.73
C VAL A 191 -13.57 -11.23 -15.58
N GLY A 192 -14.13 -11.19 -14.37
CA GLY A 192 -15.43 -11.79 -14.09
C GLY A 192 -15.35 -13.29 -13.81
N SER A 193 -16.49 -13.98 -13.90
CA SER A 193 -16.55 -15.44 -13.63
C SER A 193 -16.24 -16.24 -14.89
N ASN A 194 -15.97 -17.54 -14.75
CA ASN A 194 -15.79 -18.41 -15.91
C ASN A 194 -17.09 -18.62 -16.71
N LEU A 195 -18.26 -18.43 -16.06
CA LEU A 195 -19.57 -18.56 -16.68
C LEU A 195 -19.95 -17.31 -17.48
N GLU A 196 -19.56 -16.13 -16.98
CA GLU A 196 -19.78 -14.84 -17.63
C GLU A 196 -18.45 -14.07 -17.71
N PRO A 197 -17.53 -14.49 -18.60
CA PRO A 197 -16.24 -13.85 -18.76
C PRO A 197 -16.36 -12.50 -19.47
N ILE A 198 -15.54 -11.55 -19.04
CA ILE A 198 -15.35 -10.27 -19.71
C ILE A 198 -13.92 -10.23 -20.24
N TYR A 199 -13.76 -9.95 -21.52
CA TYR A 199 -12.46 -9.92 -22.19
C TYR A 199 -12.00 -8.48 -22.42
N LEU A 200 -10.86 -8.14 -21.84
CA LEU A 200 -10.25 -6.81 -21.92
C LEU A 200 -8.88 -6.90 -22.63
N PRO A 201 -8.66 -6.20 -23.75
CA PRO A 201 -7.34 -6.09 -24.36
C PRO A 201 -6.32 -5.51 -23.38
N MET A 202 -5.14 -6.14 -23.26
CA MET A 202 -4.12 -5.73 -22.29
C MET A 202 -3.63 -4.29 -22.53
N GLU A 203 -3.48 -3.90 -23.80
CA GLU A 203 -3.06 -2.55 -24.22
C GLU A 203 -4.00 -1.43 -23.74
N LEU A 204 -5.22 -1.77 -23.32
CA LEU A 204 -6.24 -0.83 -22.84
C LEU A 204 -6.44 -0.90 -21.33
N CYS A 205 -5.62 -1.67 -20.60
CA CYS A 205 -5.77 -1.89 -19.17
C CYS A 205 -4.59 -1.30 -18.38
N SER A 206 -4.87 -0.64 -17.26
CA SER A 206 -3.86 -0.20 -16.29
C SER A 206 -4.09 -0.83 -14.91
N ILE A 207 -3.01 -1.00 -14.15
CA ILE A 207 -3.09 -1.45 -12.76
C ILE A 207 -3.69 -0.33 -11.91
N VAL A 208 -4.71 -0.64 -11.11
CA VAL A 208 -5.36 0.36 -10.24
C VAL A 208 -4.41 0.79 -9.12
N VAL A 209 -4.30 2.11 -8.92
CA VAL A 209 -3.49 2.73 -7.86
C VAL A 209 -3.96 2.34 -6.45
N GLY A 210 -3.04 2.30 -5.47
CA GLY A 210 -3.37 2.03 -4.06
C GLY A 210 -3.56 0.55 -3.72
N GLN A 211 -3.15 -0.37 -4.61
CA GLN A 211 -3.15 -1.79 -4.31
C GLN A 211 -1.87 -2.19 -3.60
N SER A 212 -1.97 -2.58 -2.32
CA SER A 212 -0.81 -3.05 -1.57
C SER A 212 -0.26 -4.35 -2.16
N TYR A 213 1.06 -4.44 -2.30
CA TYR A 213 1.74 -5.64 -2.72
C TYR A 213 1.78 -6.64 -1.56
N SER A 214 1.10 -7.79 -1.71
CA SER A 214 0.96 -8.79 -0.64
C SER A 214 1.83 -10.01 -0.83
N ARG A 215 2.61 -10.09 -1.93
CA ARG A 215 3.51 -11.22 -2.19
C ARG A 215 4.85 -10.98 -1.52
N ASN A 216 5.68 -12.02 -1.48
CA ASN A 216 7.04 -11.91 -0.97
C ASN A 216 7.84 -10.95 -1.85
N LEU A 217 8.59 -10.08 -1.19
CA LEU A 217 9.61 -9.25 -1.82
C LEU A 217 10.87 -10.07 -2.04
N ASN A 218 11.60 -9.79 -3.12
CA ASN A 218 12.94 -10.35 -3.31
C ASN A 218 13.97 -9.62 -2.44
N ASP A 219 15.18 -10.16 -2.30
CA ASP A 219 16.20 -9.61 -1.40
C ASP A 219 16.56 -8.16 -1.70
N ARG A 220 16.64 -7.80 -2.99
CA ARG A 220 16.89 -6.41 -3.42
C ARG A 220 15.78 -5.47 -2.97
N GLN A 221 14.52 -5.87 -3.17
CA GLN A 221 13.34 -5.11 -2.73
C GLN A 221 13.28 -4.99 -1.20
N VAL A 222 13.64 -6.04 -0.47
CA VAL A 222 13.72 -6.00 1.00
C VAL A 222 14.79 -5.00 1.44
N ILE A 223 15.97 -5.02 0.83
CA ILE A 223 17.06 -4.07 1.14
C ILE A 223 16.61 -2.62 0.88
N GLU A 224 15.99 -2.34 -0.27
CA GLU A 224 15.51 -0.99 -0.59
C GLU A 224 14.39 -0.52 0.36
N LEU A 225 13.46 -1.40 0.71
CA LEU A 225 12.43 -1.09 1.70
C LEU A 225 13.02 -0.85 3.10
N LEU A 226 14.03 -1.64 3.50
CA LEU A 226 14.76 -1.42 4.74
C LEU A 226 15.50 -0.08 4.73
N ARG A 227 16.21 0.25 3.65
CA ARG A 227 16.85 1.57 3.49
C ARG A 227 15.85 2.72 3.61
N ALA A 228 14.65 2.55 3.08
CA ALA A 228 13.60 3.55 3.19
C ALA A 228 13.07 3.74 4.63
N THR A 229 13.06 2.69 5.45
CA THR A 229 12.44 2.69 6.79
C THR A 229 13.44 2.80 7.95
N CYS A 230 14.68 2.36 7.78
CA CYS A 230 15.74 2.35 8.77
C CYS A 230 16.41 3.72 8.88
N GLN A 231 15.70 4.67 9.49
CA GLN A 231 16.20 6.01 9.77
C GLN A 231 16.89 6.08 11.13
N ARG A 232 17.86 7.01 11.25
CA ARG A 232 18.44 7.32 12.56
C ARG A 232 17.35 7.89 13.48
N PRO A 233 17.44 7.71 14.80
CA PRO A 233 16.39 8.12 15.74
C PRO A 233 16.05 9.60 15.66
N GLN A 234 17.08 10.47 15.56
CA GLN A 234 16.90 11.91 15.44
C GLN A 234 16.15 12.29 14.15
N GLU A 235 16.47 11.62 13.04
CA GLU A 235 15.77 11.81 11.77
C GLU A 235 14.33 11.30 11.85
N ARG A 236 14.12 10.14 12.48
CA ARG A 236 12.79 9.56 12.67
C ARG A 236 11.91 10.46 13.53
N GLU A 237 12.44 10.96 14.64
CA GLU A 237 11.77 11.93 15.52
C GLU A 237 11.36 13.17 14.72
N PHE A 238 12.31 13.78 14.02
CA PHE A 238 12.05 14.93 13.15
C PHE A 238 10.94 14.65 12.14
N ASN A 239 11.01 13.52 11.44
CA ASN A 239 10.03 13.18 10.41
C ASN A 239 8.62 12.92 11.01
N VAL A 240 8.53 12.30 12.21
CA VAL A 240 7.25 12.10 12.90
C VAL A 240 6.64 13.45 13.26
N MET A 241 7.46 14.38 13.78
CA MET A 241 7.01 15.73 14.12
C MET A 241 6.60 16.54 12.90
N GLN A 242 7.34 16.45 11.79
CA GLN A 242 6.99 17.11 10.53
C GLN A 242 5.66 16.60 9.99
N MET A 243 5.44 15.30 10.02
CA MET A 243 4.18 14.71 9.58
C MET A 243 3.01 15.16 10.48
N LEU A 244 3.19 15.14 11.80
CA LEU A 244 2.19 15.62 12.73
C LEU A 244 1.80 17.08 12.44
N ARG A 245 2.79 17.94 12.20
CA ARG A 245 2.56 19.35 11.84
C ARG A 245 1.83 19.51 10.51
N LYS A 246 2.23 18.77 9.46
CA LYS A 246 1.52 18.77 8.17
C LYS A 246 0.04 18.40 8.35
N ASN A 247 -0.23 17.43 9.22
CA ASN A 247 -1.55 16.89 9.48
C ASN A 247 -2.40 17.75 10.45
N ASN A 248 -1.76 18.44 11.40
CA ASN A 248 -2.40 19.34 12.37
C ASN A 248 -2.54 20.79 11.86
N SER A 249 -1.87 21.15 10.76
CA SER A 249 -1.93 22.50 10.17
C SER A 249 -3.34 22.90 9.74
N THR A 250 -4.27 21.95 9.64
CA THR A 250 -5.70 22.21 9.43
C THR A 250 -6.38 22.54 10.76
N LYS A 251 -6.21 23.79 11.23
CA LYS A 251 -7.10 24.35 12.26
C LYS A 251 -8.55 24.24 11.77
N GLY A 252 -9.44 23.64 12.56
CA GLY A 252 -10.83 23.36 12.14
C GLY A 252 -11.06 21.98 11.51
N GLY A 253 -10.13 21.03 11.64
CA GLY A 253 -10.36 19.66 11.19
C GLY A 253 -11.45 18.94 12.01
N PHE A 254 -12.04 17.90 11.42
CA PHE A 254 -13.12 17.07 12.01
C PHE A 254 -12.88 16.64 13.47
N MET A 255 -11.62 16.38 13.86
CA MET A 255 -11.24 16.04 15.24
C MET A 255 -11.57 17.14 16.25
N ASP A 256 -11.23 18.40 15.92
CA ASP A 256 -11.39 19.55 16.82
C ASP A 256 -12.85 20.00 16.84
N GLU A 257 -13.52 19.99 15.68
CA GLU A 257 -14.92 20.41 15.55
C GLU A 257 -15.91 19.43 16.20
N VAL A 258 -15.70 18.11 16.03
CA VAL A 258 -16.66 17.09 16.49
C VAL A 258 -16.31 16.52 17.86
N PHE A 259 -15.02 16.31 18.15
CA PHE A 259 -14.58 15.65 19.38
C PHE A 259 -13.88 16.59 20.36
N GLY A 260 -13.56 17.83 19.95
CA GLY A 260 -12.80 18.77 20.78
C GLY A 260 -11.43 18.22 21.19
N MET A 261 -10.84 17.36 20.37
CA MET A 261 -9.55 16.72 20.63
C MET A 261 -8.41 17.57 20.08
N GLN A 262 -7.46 17.91 20.95
CA GLN A 262 -6.24 18.63 20.56
C GLN A 262 -5.01 17.75 20.84
N VAL A 263 -4.25 17.49 19.79
CA VAL A 263 -3.01 16.71 19.86
C VAL A 263 -1.85 17.67 20.14
N ARG A 264 -1.03 17.42 21.18
CA ARG A 264 0.18 18.22 21.42
C ARG A 264 1.15 18.07 20.25
N GLU A 265 1.77 19.15 19.80
CA GLU A 265 2.83 19.09 18.79
C GLU A 265 4.21 18.81 19.40
N GLU A 266 4.26 17.91 20.38
CA GLU A 266 5.47 17.52 21.10
C GLU A 266 5.40 16.04 21.47
N MET A 267 6.55 15.35 21.43
CA MET A 267 6.63 13.96 21.90
C MET A 267 6.50 13.87 23.42
N ALA A 268 5.90 12.79 23.91
CA ALA A 268 5.82 12.52 25.34
C ALA A 268 7.22 12.31 25.94
N LEU A 269 7.56 13.11 26.96
CA LEU A 269 8.80 12.94 27.73
C LEU A 269 8.57 11.95 28.87
N VAL A 270 9.42 10.91 28.95
CA VAL A 270 9.33 9.87 29.97
C VAL A 270 10.67 9.71 30.67
N HIS A 271 10.65 9.63 32.00
CA HIS A 271 11.83 9.27 32.79
C HIS A 271 12.10 7.76 32.68
N ALA A 272 13.25 7.40 32.10
CA ALA A 272 13.68 6.02 31.93
C ALA A 272 14.91 5.68 32.80
N ARG A 273 15.20 4.39 32.95
CA ARG A 273 16.40 3.89 33.66
C ARG A 273 17.12 2.85 32.80
N VAL A 274 18.45 2.91 32.76
CA VAL A 274 19.30 1.90 32.13
C VAL A 274 19.67 0.86 33.19
N LEU A 275 19.24 -0.38 33.03
CA LEU A 275 19.57 -1.46 33.95
C LEU A 275 21.00 -1.97 33.68
N PRO A 276 21.77 -2.33 34.72
CA PRO A 276 23.09 -2.93 34.53
C PRO A 276 22.97 -4.28 33.81
N PRO A 277 23.89 -4.61 32.87
CA PRO A 277 23.86 -5.89 32.18
C PRO A 277 24.16 -7.06 33.14
N PRO A 278 23.55 -8.23 32.96
CA PRO A 278 23.84 -9.40 33.77
C PRO A 278 25.24 -9.97 33.44
N LEU A 279 25.85 -10.66 34.40
CA LEU A 279 27.08 -11.42 34.18
C LEU A 279 26.78 -12.72 33.47
N LEU A 280 27.52 -13.02 32.39
CA LEU A 280 27.41 -14.27 31.65
C LEU A 280 28.40 -15.30 32.19
N LYS A 281 27.90 -16.44 32.68
CA LYS A 281 28.74 -17.59 33.06
C LYS A 281 28.79 -18.59 31.92
N TYR A 282 29.96 -18.79 31.34
CA TYR A 282 30.22 -19.85 30.36
C TYR A 282 30.57 -21.18 31.06
N HIS A 283 30.49 -22.30 30.34
CA HIS A 283 30.89 -23.61 30.88
C HIS A 283 32.36 -23.60 31.30
N GLY A 284 32.66 -24.18 32.47
CA GLY A 284 34.03 -24.33 32.97
C GLY A 284 34.82 -25.31 32.12
N LEU A 285 36.07 -24.97 31.80
CA LEU A 285 37.02 -25.94 31.28
C LEU A 285 37.18 -27.05 32.32
N VAL A 286 36.71 -28.26 32.00
CA VAL A 286 37.12 -29.47 32.72
C VAL A 286 38.63 -29.61 32.49
N PRO A 287 39.49 -29.55 33.52
CA PRO A 287 40.90 -29.86 33.34
C PRO A 287 41.01 -31.28 32.78
N LYS A 288 41.70 -31.43 31.65
CA LYS A 288 42.09 -32.74 31.11
C LYS A 288 43.17 -33.37 31.97
#